data_AF-A0A1F4TI20-F1
#
_entry.id   AF-A0A1F4TI20-F1
#
_cell.length_a   1.000
_cell.length_b   1.000
_cell.length_c   1.000
_cell.angle_alpha   90.00
_cell.angle_beta   90.00
_cell.angle_gamma   90.00
#
_symmetry.space_group_name_H-M   'P 1'
#
loop_
_entity.id
_entity.type
_entity.pdbx_description
1 polymer ?
#
loop_
_entity_poly.entity_id
_entity_poly.type
_entity_poly.pdbx_seq_one_letter_code
_entity_poly.pdbx_strand_id
1 'polypeptide(L)'
;MRHKGLIALLLLIVWGLPALAYVAQDPTRYIPNARVLGLGRSFVGLADDVGAIYTNPAGLVEAQGWQISSMSGKFLDEYSYLSFAGLYPTNYGVLGVAYAGTSIAGAFATTIEAGSDPADPIYTIDPSQPLMGNYNNAMVLSYANRVEQLGFLNKLPYANRMGLGISLKLFRAALYGDGIVGGDASGTEIDLGLKVAPQKWLRLGLSAQNILPTSMGGKLRYASGHEESYPASITVGSAFSLLGKENAIWRLGENQLKFLFDVNYQLTLTNYPMVYHAGLEYKPLEMLTLRTGLDQDAAGDGAGNLTTVTDIAYGVGFNLGGFNFDYAYHTFAGAPNIDNHYFSLAYEFIPPAPLAIPKEGIIIDSQSDKVVTFEAAINIVGKVIDPRARKLYINGQPVKFNLQGEFATQVPLRVGKNLLLLEGKDNKDVTVTTKKLRVLRLVTFPDVPLDYWTARGVSLLSMANIISGYPDGTFKPEGRITRAEMCALLMKTLPQTAEVQYTRRKFRDVPTNHWASKYIMQASSLGVVLGYPGNYFKPNGKISRAEGLAMICRLAHIPEEPFTVEFPDMYPDHWASGWVAGAYKNGLLDYLKGRFFEPKRLLNRAETVEMLYKTQYTQDILGKDLLNWDSY
;
A
#
# COMPACT_ATOMS: atom_id res chain seq x y z
N MET A 1 52.77 47.51 -21.26
CA MET A 1 51.51 46.94 -20.74
C MET A 1 50.55 46.76 -21.92
N ARG A 2 50.60 45.60 -22.57
CA ARG A 2 49.71 45.20 -23.66
C ARG A 2 48.97 43.94 -23.19
N HIS A 3 47.70 43.81 -23.57
CA HIS A 3 46.72 42.75 -23.21
C HIS A 3 45.71 43.07 -22.10
N LYS A 4 44.94 44.15 -22.27
CA LYS A 4 43.56 44.23 -21.71
C LYS A 4 42.46 44.38 -22.77
N GLY A 5 42.80 44.43 -24.05
CA GLY A 5 41.85 44.41 -25.18
C GLY A 5 41.69 43.05 -25.88
N LEU A 6 42.26 41.97 -25.34
CA LEU A 6 42.22 40.64 -25.97
C LEU A 6 41.29 39.64 -25.25
N ILE A 7 40.77 39.98 -24.08
CA ILE A 7 39.85 39.11 -23.32
C ILE A 7 38.40 39.28 -23.81
N ALA A 8 38.04 40.46 -24.32
CA ALA A 8 36.78 40.67 -25.04
C ALA A 8 36.74 39.96 -26.41
N LEU A 9 37.90 39.67 -27.01
CA LEU A 9 38.01 38.89 -28.25
C LEU A 9 38.11 37.38 -27.98
N LEU A 10 38.60 36.95 -26.80
CA LEU A 10 38.65 35.54 -26.40
C LEU A 10 37.29 34.99 -25.96
N LEU A 11 36.36 35.84 -25.50
CA LEU A 11 34.95 35.47 -25.32
C LEU A 11 34.17 35.37 -26.65
N LEU A 12 34.73 35.90 -27.75
CA LEU A 12 34.26 35.65 -29.12
C LEU A 12 34.90 34.40 -29.75
N ILE A 13 35.88 33.75 -29.10
CA ILE A 13 36.64 32.61 -29.65
C ILE A 13 36.15 31.23 -29.13
N VAL A 14 35.11 31.18 -28.29
CA VAL A 14 34.30 29.94 -28.13
C VAL A 14 33.44 29.65 -29.39
N TRP A 15 33.50 30.52 -30.40
CA TRP A 15 32.82 30.40 -31.69
C TRP A 15 33.77 30.07 -32.86
N GLY A 16 34.89 29.44 -32.57
CA GLY A 16 35.86 28.99 -33.56
C GLY A 16 35.74 27.52 -33.92
N LEU A 17 34.62 27.09 -34.52
CA LEU A 17 34.58 25.86 -35.33
C LEU A 17 34.00 26.17 -36.72
N PRO A 18 34.52 25.52 -37.77
CA PRO A 18 34.40 25.97 -39.14
C PRO A 18 32.97 25.90 -39.62
N ALA A 19 32.56 26.95 -40.34
CA ALA A 19 31.50 26.99 -41.34
C ALA A 19 30.49 25.83 -41.30
N LEU A 20 29.34 26.03 -40.65
CA LEU A 20 27.98 25.73 -41.15
C LEU A 20 26.94 25.98 -40.02
N ALA A 21 26.06 26.96 -40.26
CA ALA A 21 24.90 27.42 -39.46
C ALA A 21 25.18 28.35 -38.25
N TYR A 22 24.47 29.49 -38.22
CA TYR A 22 24.34 30.40 -37.09
C TYR A 22 23.49 29.71 -36.01
N VAL A 23 24.09 29.39 -34.85
CA VAL A 23 23.48 28.52 -33.83
C VAL A 23 23.12 29.31 -32.58
N ALA A 24 21.84 29.36 -32.21
CA ALA A 24 21.40 30.02 -30.99
C ALA A 24 21.70 29.16 -29.75
N GLN A 25 22.00 29.80 -28.62
CA GLN A 25 22.20 29.11 -27.34
C GLN A 25 20.92 29.06 -26.51
N ASP A 26 20.60 27.88 -25.97
CA ASP A 26 19.46 27.68 -25.08
C ASP A 26 19.91 27.77 -23.60
N PRO A 27 19.56 28.84 -22.86
CA PRO A 27 19.99 28.99 -21.47
C PRO A 27 19.44 27.89 -20.55
N THR A 28 18.32 27.22 -20.91
CA THR A 28 17.72 26.18 -20.06
C THR A 28 18.64 24.95 -19.89
N ARG A 29 19.59 24.73 -20.81
CA ARG A 29 20.52 23.59 -20.78
C ARG A 29 21.65 23.74 -19.77
N TYR A 30 22.00 24.96 -19.40
CA TYR A 30 23.18 25.29 -18.60
C TYR A 30 22.84 25.74 -17.18
N ILE A 31 21.62 26.24 -16.95
CA ILE A 31 21.18 26.72 -15.64
C ILE A 31 19.89 26.05 -15.12
N PRO A 32 19.81 24.70 -15.06
CA PRO A 32 18.62 24.01 -14.57
C PRO A 32 18.40 24.23 -13.06
N ASN A 33 19.25 23.65 -12.21
CA ASN A 33 19.40 23.92 -10.77
C ASN A 33 20.71 23.27 -10.27
N ALA A 34 21.11 23.55 -9.02
CA ALA A 34 22.38 23.02 -8.48
C ALA A 34 22.37 21.49 -8.32
N ARG A 35 21.21 20.88 -8.02
CA ARG A 35 21.08 19.41 -7.92
C ARG A 35 21.42 18.72 -9.25
N VAL A 36 20.86 19.19 -10.37
CA VAL A 36 21.10 18.65 -11.71
C VAL A 36 22.56 18.85 -12.13
N LEU A 37 23.13 20.02 -11.85
CA LEU A 37 24.53 20.32 -12.15
C LEU A 37 25.49 19.44 -11.33
N GLY A 38 25.21 19.22 -10.04
CA GLY A 38 25.98 18.32 -9.17
C GLY A 38 25.95 16.84 -9.58
N LEU A 39 25.01 16.45 -10.46
CA LEU A 39 24.91 15.13 -11.08
C LEU A 39 25.52 15.09 -12.49
N GLY A 40 26.30 16.11 -12.87
CA GLY A 40 26.93 16.21 -14.18
C GLY A 40 25.91 16.30 -15.32
N ARG A 41 24.76 16.95 -15.07
CA ARG A 41 23.61 17.05 -16.00
C ARG A 41 22.93 15.73 -16.37
N SER A 42 23.35 14.60 -15.78
CA SER A 42 22.67 13.32 -15.90
C SER A 42 21.39 13.34 -15.08
N PHE A 43 20.24 13.57 -15.72
CA PHE A 43 18.96 13.74 -15.03
C PHE A 43 17.73 13.33 -15.85
N VAL A 44 17.85 13.05 -17.15
CA VAL A 44 16.71 12.75 -18.04
C VAL A 44 15.98 11.48 -17.62
N GLY A 45 16.71 10.45 -17.16
CA GLY A 45 16.11 9.23 -16.61
C GLY A 45 15.53 9.41 -15.19
N LEU A 46 16.15 10.27 -14.37
CA LEU A 46 15.73 10.50 -12.99
C LEU A 46 14.55 11.46 -12.89
N ALA A 47 14.71 12.69 -13.39
CA ALA A 47 13.69 13.73 -13.57
C ALA A 47 12.56 13.66 -12.53
N ASP A 48 12.89 13.71 -11.24
CA ASP A 48 12.00 13.42 -10.12
C ASP A 48 11.61 14.66 -9.30
N ASP A 49 11.99 15.85 -9.76
CA ASP A 49 11.68 17.14 -9.14
C ASP A 49 11.39 18.23 -10.18
N VAL A 50 11.21 19.46 -9.70
CA VAL A 50 10.95 20.66 -10.51
C VAL A 50 12.04 20.97 -11.54
N GLY A 51 13.27 20.48 -11.37
CA GLY A 51 14.34 20.57 -12.35
C GLY A 51 14.03 19.81 -13.65
N ALA A 52 13.10 18.86 -13.63
CA ALA A 52 12.62 18.14 -14.80
C ALA A 52 12.09 19.07 -15.90
N ILE A 53 11.62 20.27 -15.55
CA ILE A 53 11.09 21.25 -16.51
C ILE A 53 12.13 21.67 -17.58
N TYR A 54 13.41 21.67 -17.20
CA TYR A 54 14.53 22.08 -18.06
C TYR A 54 15.14 20.91 -18.85
N THR A 55 14.90 19.66 -18.43
CA THR A 55 15.58 18.48 -18.98
C THR A 55 14.63 17.49 -19.64
N ASN A 56 13.60 17.04 -18.92
CA ASN A 56 12.62 16.07 -19.40
C ASN A 56 11.23 16.39 -18.80
N PRO A 57 10.34 17.08 -19.54
CA PRO A 57 9.05 17.48 -19.00
C PRO A 57 8.16 16.31 -18.60
N ALA A 58 8.37 15.09 -19.12
CA ALA A 58 7.63 13.92 -18.66
C ALA A 58 7.90 13.58 -17.19
N GLY A 59 9.02 14.05 -16.62
CA GLY A 59 9.37 13.86 -15.21
C GLY A 59 8.42 14.57 -14.25
N LEU A 60 7.74 15.63 -14.69
CA LEU A 60 6.84 16.43 -13.83
C LEU A 60 5.73 15.59 -13.18
N VAL A 61 5.33 14.46 -13.78
CA VAL A 61 4.31 13.54 -13.22
C VAL A 61 4.74 12.84 -11.93
N GLU A 62 6.04 12.87 -11.60
CA GLU A 62 6.57 12.26 -10.37
C GLU A 62 6.40 13.16 -9.14
N ALA A 63 6.09 14.45 -9.32
CA ALA A 63 5.87 15.36 -8.21
C ALA A 63 4.63 14.97 -7.39
N GLN A 64 4.79 14.86 -6.08
CA GLN A 64 3.69 14.49 -5.16
C GLN A 64 2.86 15.70 -4.70
N GLY A 65 3.38 16.91 -4.88
CA GLY A 65 2.75 18.17 -4.55
C GLY A 65 3.32 19.31 -5.39
N TRP A 66 2.92 20.54 -5.12
CA TRP A 66 3.51 21.69 -5.81
C TRP A 66 4.95 21.90 -5.34
N GLN A 67 5.81 22.32 -6.25
CA GLN A 67 7.22 22.57 -5.99
C GLN A 67 7.63 23.90 -6.60
N ILE A 68 8.57 24.59 -5.97
CA ILE A 68 9.23 25.77 -6.52
C ILE A 68 10.74 25.64 -6.33
N SER A 69 11.52 26.23 -7.23
CA SER A 69 12.97 26.29 -7.15
C SER A 69 13.48 27.62 -7.70
N SER A 70 14.57 28.10 -7.13
CA SER A 70 15.30 29.27 -7.61
C SER A 70 16.79 29.03 -7.53
N MET A 71 17.53 29.62 -8.47
CA MET A 71 18.99 29.60 -8.51
C MET A 71 19.48 30.89 -9.15
N SER A 72 20.48 31.52 -8.57
CA SER A 72 21.12 32.71 -9.15
C SER A 72 22.59 32.78 -8.78
N GLY A 73 23.36 33.54 -9.56
CA GLY A 73 24.78 33.73 -9.31
C GLY A 73 25.48 34.43 -10.46
N LYS A 74 26.81 34.36 -10.44
CA LYS A 74 27.66 34.96 -11.46
C LYS A 74 28.79 34.02 -11.87
N PHE A 75 29.14 34.00 -13.14
CA PHE A 75 30.39 33.45 -13.64
C PHE A 75 31.39 34.59 -13.83
N LEU A 76 32.66 34.37 -13.44
CA LEU A 76 33.76 35.33 -13.65
C LEU A 76 33.46 36.77 -13.19
N ASP A 77 32.62 36.94 -12.16
CA ASP A 77 32.12 38.23 -11.64
C ASP A 77 31.29 39.11 -12.61
N GLU A 78 31.25 38.79 -13.89
CA GLU A 78 30.66 39.63 -14.96
C GLU A 78 29.38 39.03 -15.57
N TYR A 79 29.27 37.70 -15.65
CA TYR A 79 28.13 37.03 -16.30
C TYR A 79 27.12 36.56 -15.26
N SER A 80 25.96 37.20 -15.20
CA SER A 80 24.90 36.86 -14.25
C SER A 80 23.98 35.78 -14.81
N TYR A 81 23.51 34.89 -13.94
CA TYR A 81 22.44 33.95 -14.27
C TYR A 81 21.34 33.94 -13.21
N LEU A 82 20.13 33.63 -13.68
CA LEU A 82 18.94 33.47 -12.85
C LEU A 82 18.06 32.38 -13.45
N SER A 83 17.69 31.39 -12.65
CA SER A 83 16.63 30.46 -12.98
C SER A 83 15.59 30.39 -11.86
N PHE A 84 14.33 30.25 -12.27
CA PHE A 84 13.18 30.05 -11.40
C PHE A 84 12.28 29.02 -12.04
N ALA A 85 11.80 28.06 -11.27
CA ALA A 85 10.86 27.05 -11.75
C ALA A 85 9.78 26.78 -10.72
N GLY A 86 8.59 26.48 -11.19
CA GLY A 86 7.47 26.04 -10.38
C GLY A 86 6.67 24.98 -11.10
N LEU A 87 6.14 24.01 -10.37
CA LEU A 87 5.17 23.06 -10.87
C LEU A 87 3.98 22.93 -9.92
N TYR A 88 2.84 22.57 -10.49
CA TYR A 88 1.59 22.39 -9.78
C TYR A 88 0.83 21.18 -10.34
N PRO A 89 0.72 20.09 -9.56
CA PRO A 89 -0.11 18.95 -9.93
C PRO A 89 -1.60 19.30 -9.91
N THR A 90 -2.34 18.85 -10.93
CA THR A 90 -3.80 18.99 -11.06
C THR A 90 -4.45 17.62 -11.26
N ASN A 91 -5.79 17.57 -11.24
CA ASN A 91 -6.54 16.35 -11.57
C ASN A 91 -6.37 15.88 -13.03
N TYR A 92 -5.83 16.73 -13.91
CA TYR A 92 -5.72 16.47 -15.34
C TYR A 92 -4.26 16.35 -15.80
N GLY A 93 -3.29 16.28 -14.89
CA GLY A 93 -1.85 16.32 -15.19
C GLY A 93 -1.13 17.41 -14.42
N VAL A 94 0.14 17.63 -14.73
CA VAL A 94 1.01 18.56 -14.00
C VAL A 94 1.37 19.73 -14.90
N LEU A 95 1.15 20.95 -14.40
CA LEU A 95 1.56 22.19 -15.06
C LEU A 95 2.91 22.64 -14.50
N GLY A 96 3.78 23.16 -15.36
CA GLY A 96 5.07 23.71 -15.01
C GLY A 96 5.29 25.08 -15.66
N VAL A 97 5.94 25.98 -14.93
CA VAL A 97 6.42 27.27 -15.45
C VAL A 97 7.86 27.45 -15.01
N ALA A 98 8.73 27.85 -15.93
CA ALA A 98 10.10 28.19 -15.61
C ALA A 98 10.59 29.44 -16.35
N TYR A 99 11.62 30.04 -15.80
CA TYR A 99 12.44 31.08 -16.38
C TYR A 99 13.91 30.66 -16.24
N ALA A 100 14.69 30.88 -17.29
CA ALA A 100 16.14 30.74 -17.28
C ALA A 100 16.73 31.91 -18.05
N GLY A 101 17.52 32.74 -17.38
CA GLY A 101 18.08 33.97 -17.92
C GLY A 101 19.56 34.09 -17.64
N THR A 102 20.25 34.66 -18.61
CA THR A 102 21.67 34.97 -18.53
C THR A 102 21.91 36.37 -19.06
N SER A 103 22.85 37.11 -18.48
CA SER A 103 23.20 38.44 -18.93
C SER A 103 24.62 38.83 -18.59
N ILE A 104 25.23 39.66 -19.44
CA ILE A 104 26.46 40.37 -19.12
C ILE A 104 26.07 41.82 -18.81
N ALA A 105 26.52 42.32 -17.65
CA ALA A 105 26.32 43.70 -17.28
C ALA A 105 27.02 44.61 -18.30
N GLY A 106 26.37 45.72 -18.66
CA GLY A 106 26.86 46.53 -19.76
C GLY A 106 28.21 47.19 -19.48
N ALA A 107 29.14 47.09 -20.42
CA ALA A 107 30.42 47.79 -20.40
C ALA A 107 30.25 49.27 -20.82
N PHE A 108 31.04 50.16 -20.22
CA PHE A 108 31.04 51.56 -20.60
C PHE A 108 31.61 51.74 -22.01
N ALA A 109 30.95 52.58 -22.83
CA ALA A 109 31.54 53.06 -24.06
C ALA A 109 32.78 53.90 -23.71
N THR A 110 33.82 53.79 -24.54
CA THR A 110 35.03 54.60 -24.41
C THR A 110 35.20 55.47 -25.65
N THR A 111 35.65 56.70 -25.43
CA THR A 111 36.01 57.66 -26.48
C THR A 111 37.47 58.03 -26.33
N ILE A 112 38.08 58.49 -27.43
CA ILE A 112 39.43 59.03 -27.41
C ILE A 112 39.34 60.50 -27.00
N GLU A 113 40.10 60.88 -25.98
CA GLU A 113 40.16 62.27 -25.52
C GLU A 113 40.65 63.18 -26.66
N ALA A 114 39.88 64.23 -26.95
CA ALA A 114 40.17 65.15 -28.04
C ALA A 114 41.51 65.87 -27.80
N GLY A 115 42.46 65.73 -28.73
CA GLY A 115 43.80 66.32 -28.62
C GLY A 115 44.87 65.41 -28.02
N SER A 116 44.54 64.16 -27.69
CA SER A 116 45.55 63.14 -27.33
C SER A 116 46.46 62.77 -28.50
N ASP A 117 47.69 62.33 -28.20
CA ASP A 117 48.66 61.91 -29.20
C ASP A 117 48.12 60.68 -29.98
N PRO A 118 48.02 60.71 -31.31
CA PRO A 118 47.62 59.54 -32.09
C PRO A 118 48.50 58.30 -31.90
N ALA A 119 49.75 58.47 -31.46
CA ALA A 119 50.66 57.36 -31.13
C ALA A 119 50.47 56.81 -29.70
N ASP A 120 49.82 57.57 -28.81
CA ASP A 120 49.47 57.18 -27.43
C ASP A 120 48.11 57.79 -27.00
N PRO A 121 47.00 57.29 -27.58
CA PRO A 121 45.68 57.87 -27.34
C PRO A 121 45.22 57.65 -25.90
N ILE A 122 44.67 58.70 -25.28
CA ILE A 122 44.04 58.61 -23.96
C ILE A 122 42.58 58.20 -24.16
N TYR A 123 42.19 57.08 -23.55
CA TYR A 123 40.82 56.58 -23.58
C TYR A 123 40.07 57.02 -22.33
N THR A 124 38.93 57.69 -22.52
CA THR A 124 38.02 58.11 -21.45
C THR A 124 36.68 57.39 -21.56
N ILE A 125 36.02 57.15 -20.43
CA ILE A 125 34.64 56.64 -20.42
C ILE A 125 33.72 57.75 -20.96
N ASP A 126 32.84 57.40 -21.90
CA ASP A 126 31.77 58.28 -22.36
C ASP A 126 30.46 57.92 -21.64
N PRO A 127 30.07 58.65 -20.58
CA PRO A 127 28.85 58.38 -19.84
C PRO A 127 27.58 58.78 -20.61
N SER A 128 27.70 59.43 -21.78
CA SER A 128 26.55 59.82 -22.60
C SER A 128 26.06 58.69 -23.52
N GLN A 129 26.86 57.65 -23.71
CA GLN A 129 26.51 56.50 -24.54
C GLN A 129 25.88 55.37 -23.72
N PRO A 130 24.95 54.59 -24.32
CA PRO A 130 24.37 53.43 -23.67
C PRO A 130 25.44 52.35 -23.41
N LEU A 131 25.34 51.68 -22.27
CA LEU A 131 26.22 50.56 -21.92
C LEU A 131 26.06 49.43 -22.94
N MET A 132 27.17 48.75 -23.25
CA MET A 132 27.20 47.63 -24.18
C MET A 132 27.06 46.30 -23.43
N GLY A 133 26.00 45.55 -23.68
CA GLY A 133 25.78 44.26 -23.01
C GLY A 133 24.88 43.32 -23.80
N ASN A 134 24.59 42.19 -23.20
CA ASN A 134 23.65 41.22 -23.77
C ASN A 134 22.80 40.54 -22.70
N TYR A 135 21.69 39.96 -23.14
CA TYR A 135 20.96 38.97 -22.36
C TYR A 135 20.43 37.86 -23.25
N ASN A 136 20.21 36.69 -22.67
CA ASN A 136 19.54 35.57 -23.29
C ASN A 136 18.64 34.87 -22.26
N ASN A 137 17.34 34.91 -22.51
CA ASN A 137 16.29 34.51 -21.60
C ASN A 137 15.36 33.51 -22.28
N ALA A 138 14.91 32.51 -21.51
CA ALA A 138 13.90 31.55 -21.90
C ALA A 138 12.80 31.50 -20.83
N MET A 139 11.55 31.63 -21.25
CA MET A 139 10.38 31.27 -20.45
C MET A 139 9.87 29.91 -20.93
N VAL A 140 9.64 28.99 -20.01
CA VAL A 140 9.23 27.61 -20.29
C VAL A 140 7.84 27.39 -19.71
N LEU A 141 6.92 26.89 -20.53
CA LEU A 141 5.59 26.45 -20.13
C LEU A 141 5.48 24.97 -20.40
N SER A 142 5.26 24.17 -19.36
CA SER A 142 5.29 22.71 -19.47
C SER A 142 3.99 22.09 -19.01
N TYR A 143 3.62 21.00 -19.65
CA TYR A 143 2.52 20.14 -19.24
C TYR A 143 2.94 18.70 -19.36
N ALA A 144 2.59 17.89 -18.37
CA ALA A 144 2.84 16.46 -18.39
C ALA A 144 1.69 15.66 -17.83
N ASN A 145 1.52 14.43 -18.32
CA ASN A 145 0.49 13.53 -17.86
C ASN A 145 0.97 12.07 -17.85
N ARG A 146 0.40 11.26 -16.93
CA ARG A 146 0.59 9.82 -16.94
C ARG A 146 -0.17 9.22 -18.11
N VAL A 147 0.45 8.27 -18.79
CA VAL A 147 -0.12 7.65 -20.00
C VAL A 147 -1.45 6.94 -19.70
N GLU A 148 -1.64 6.40 -18.49
CA GLU A 148 -2.91 5.79 -18.07
C GLU A 148 -4.11 6.76 -18.05
N GLN A 149 -3.87 8.07 -17.89
CA GLN A 149 -4.91 9.09 -17.91
C GLN A 149 -5.26 9.53 -19.33
N LEU A 150 -4.44 9.15 -20.32
CA LEU A 150 -4.68 9.40 -21.74
C LEU A 150 -5.49 8.24 -22.30
N GLY A 151 -6.80 8.44 -22.47
CA GLY A 151 -7.76 7.36 -22.73
C GLY A 151 -7.46 6.43 -23.91
N PHE A 152 -6.71 6.88 -24.93
CA PHE A 152 -6.33 6.06 -26.08
C PHE A 152 -5.02 5.26 -25.88
N LEU A 153 -4.23 5.56 -24.85
CA LEU A 153 -2.93 4.92 -24.57
C LEU A 153 -2.92 4.09 -23.28
N ASN A 154 -4.00 4.08 -22.51
CA ASN A 154 -4.07 3.38 -21.22
C ASN A 154 -3.89 1.85 -21.29
N LYS A 155 -3.97 1.25 -22.50
CA LYS A 155 -3.75 -0.18 -22.75
C LYS A 155 -2.28 -0.55 -22.99
N LEU A 156 -1.37 0.42 -23.08
CA LEU A 156 0.04 0.13 -23.27
C LEU A 156 0.63 -0.59 -22.04
N PRO A 157 1.53 -1.57 -22.23
CA PRO A 157 2.25 -2.18 -21.09
C PRO A 157 2.94 -1.08 -20.29
N TYR A 158 2.82 -1.07 -18.96
CA TYR A 158 3.38 -0.04 -18.08
C TYR A 158 2.78 1.37 -18.20
N ALA A 159 1.58 1.56 -18.78
CA ALA A 159 0.94 2.88 -18.90
C ALA A 159 0.81 3.66 -17.57
N ASN A 160 0.61 2.97 -16.45
CA ASN A 160 0.57 3.56 -15.10
C ASN A 160 1.94 4.00 -14.56
N ARG A 161 3.02 3.59 -15.23
CA ARG A 161 4.42 3.91 -14.91
C ARG A 161 5.08 4.69 -16.04
N MET A 162 4.30 5.24 -16.96
CA MET A 162 4.77 6.09 -18.04
C MET A 162 4.25 7.51 -17.88
N GLY A 163 5.13 8.47 -18.13
CA GLY A 163 4.82 9.90 -18.26
C GLY A 163 5.13 10.38 -19.67
N LEU A 164 4.27 11.26 -20.18
CA LEU A 164 4.53 12.07 -21.37
C LEU A 164 4.51 13.53 -20.95
N GLY A 165 5.42 14.32 -21.52
CA GLY A 165 5.48 15.75 -21.26
C GLY A 165 5.83 16.56 -22.50
N ILE A 166 5.40 17.80 -22.50
CA ILE A 166 5.69 18.80 -23.52
C ILE A 166 6.06 20.11 -22.84
N SER A 167 7.05 20.81 -23.39
CA SER A 167 7.38 22.18 -23.00
C SER A 167 7.35 23.10 -24.21
N LEU A 168 6.73 24.27 -24.07
CA LEU A 168 6.88 25.40 -24.98
C LEU A 168 7.93 26.34 -24.39
N LYS A 169 8.94 26.69 -25.17
CA LYS A 169 9.98 27.66 -24.80
C LYS A 169 9.81 28.94 -25.60
N LEU A 170 9.81 30.07 -24.90
CA LEU A 170 9.74 31.41 -25.47
C LEU A 170 11.05 32.12 -25.17
N PHE A 171 11.82 32.43 -26.21
CA PHE A 171 13.13 33.04 -26.08
C PHE A 171 13.08 34.55 -26.33
N ARG A 172 13.89 35.27 -25.56
CA ARG A 172 14.24 36.66 -25.76
C ARG A 172 15.73 36.82 -25.56
N ALA A 173 16.42 37.24 -26.60
CA ALA A 173 17.82 37.60 -26.52
C ALA A 173 17.99 39.02 -27.05
N ALA A 174 19.03 39.73 -26.59
CA ALA A 174 19.41 40.98 -27.21
C ALA A 174 20.91 41.23 -27.05
N LEU A 175 21.49 41.86 -28.06
CA LEU A 175 22.68 42.70 -27.90
C LEU A 175 22.24 44.16 -27.92
N TYR A 176 22.72 44.95 -26.95
CA TYR A 176 22.44 46.37 -26.84
C TYR A 176 23.72 47.14 -26.55
N GLY A 177 23.77 48.40 -26.98
CA GLY A 177 24.95 49.25 -26.86
C GLY A 177 25.05 50.26 -28.00
N ASP A 178 26.00 51.18 -27.89
CA ASP A 178 26.26 52.16 -28.94
C ASP A 178 26.65 51.47 -30.26
N GLY A 179 26.12 51.96 -31.37
CA GLY A 179 26.31 51.38 -32.71
C GLY A 179 25.53 50.07 -33.00
N ILE A 180 24.76 49.52 -32.05
CA ILE A 180 23.98 48.29 -32.27
C ILE A 180 22.54 48.64 -32.68
N VAL A 181 22.15 48.22 -33.89
CA VAL A 181 20.78 48.40 -34.41
C VAL A 181 20.15 47.05 -34.71
N GLY A 182 18.93 46.83 -34.22
CA GLY A 182 18.18 45.59 -34.45
C GLY A 182 18.71 44.36 -33.71
N GLY A 183 19.41 44.58 -32.59
CA GLY A 183 20.00 43.52 -31.76
C GLY A 183 19.00 42.71 -30.92
N ASP A 184 17.74 43.15 -30.81
CA ASP A 184 16.68 42.39 -30.16
C ASP A 184 16.26 41.17 -30.97
N ALA A 185 16.08 40.04 -30.30
CA ALA A 185 15.65 38.80 -30.91
C ALA A 185 14.57 38.07 -30.10
N SER A 186 13.78 37.28 -30.81
CA SER A 186 12.79 36.38 -30.21
C SER A 186 12.71 35.07 -30.96
N GLY A 187 12.39 33.99 -30.25
CA GLY A 187 12.25 32.67 -30.83
C GLY A 187 11.33 31.79 -30.01
N THR A 188 10.92 30.66 -30.59
CA THR A 188 10.06 29.68 -29.93
C THR A 188 10.61 28.28 -30.18
N GLU A 189 10.56 27.40 -29.18
CA GLU A 189 10.88 25.98 -29.33
C GLU A 189 9.92 25.08 -28.60
N ILE A 190 9.98 23.79 -28.93
CA ILE A 190 9.25 22.73 -28.22
C ILE A 190 10.24 21.68 -27.73
N ASP A 191 10.03 21.22 -26.50
CA ASP A 191 10.64 19.99 -25.99
C ASP A 191 9.57 18.93 -25.77
N LEU A 192 9.90 17.67 -26.05
CA LEU A 192 9.07 16.51 -25.74
C LEU A 192 9.81 15.56 -24.81
N GLY A 193 9.07 15.04 -23.83
CA GLY A 193 9.57 14.09 -22.85
C GLY A 193 8.77 12.79 -22.87
N LEU A 194 9.48 11.68 -22.68
CA LEU A 194 8.93 10.39 -22.30
C LEU A 194 9.72 9.88 -21.10
N LYS A 195 9.03 9.24 -20.17
CA LYS A 195 9.65 8.58 -19.03
C LYS A 195 8.90 7.30 -18.70
N VAL A 196 9.64 6.23 -18.40
CA VAL A 196 9.07 4.93 -18.04
C VAL A 196 9.83 4.29 -16.88
N ALA A 197 9.11 3.71 -15.93
CA ALA A 197 9.68 2.91 -14.84
C ALA A 197 9.32 1.42 -15.02
N PRO A 198 10.04 0.67 -15.89
CA PRO A 198 9.73 -0.73 -16.16
C PRO A 198 9.90 -1.60 -14.91
N GLN A 199 10.87 -1.25 -14.07
CA GLN A 199 11.12 -1.89 -12.78
C GLN A 199 11.14 -0.86 -11.68
N LYS A 200 10.92 -1.31 -10.44
CA LYS A 200 10.97 -0.45 -9.25
C LYS A 200 12.33 0.23 -9.04
N TRP A 201 13.41 -0.44 -9.45
CA TRP A 201 14.79 0.04 -9.33
C TRP A 201 15.33 0.71 -10.60
N LEU A 202 14.59 0.70 -11.71
CA LEU A 202 15.03 1.23 -13.00
C LEU A 202 14.04 2.26 -13.55
N ARG A 203 14.55 3.44 -13.88
CA ARG A 203 13.83 4.45 -14.67
C ARG A 203 14.58 4.73 -15.95
N LEU A 204 13.84 4.89 -17.03
CA LEU A 204 14.35 5.27 -18.34
C LEU A 204 13.65 6.55 -18.79
N GLY A 205 14.39 7.44 -19.43
CA GLY A 205 13.90 8.70 -19.96
C GLY A 205 14.36 8.90 -21.40
N LEU A 206 13.53 9.59 -22.17
CA LEU A 206 13.84 10.11 -23.49
C LEU A 206 13.40 11.57 -23.49
N SER A 207 14.30 12.47 -23.88
CA SER A 207 14.00 13.89 -24.05
C SER A 207 14.42 14.32 -25.44
N ALA A 208 13.54 14.98 -26.17
CA ALA A 208 13.82 15.59 -27.45
C ALA A 208 13.64 17.10 -27.29
N GLN A 209 14.74 17.85 -27.34
CA GLN A 209 14.75 19.28 -27.06
C GLN A 209 14.97 20.12 -28.32
N ASN A 210 14.36 21.30 -28.37
CA ASN A 210 14.44 22.25 -29.48
C ASN A 210 14.09 21.60 -30.83
N ILE A 211 12.99 20.86 -30.86
CA ILE A 211 12.58 20.07 -32.03
C ILE A 211 11.57 20.78 -32.94
N LEU A 212 11.25 22.05 -32.67
CA LEU A 212 10.32 22.78 -33.53
C LEU A 212 10.98 23.01 -34.90
N PRO A 213 10.34 22.67 -36.03
CA PRO A 213 10.92 22.97 -37.33
C PRO A 213 11.13 24.48 -37.52
N THR A 214 12.22 24.85 -38.20
CA THR A 214 12.53 26.27 -38.50
C THR A 214 11.42 26.97 -39.29
N SER A 215 10.66 26.23 -40.09
CA SER A 215 9.47 26.70 -40.82
C SER A 215 8.29 27.05 -39.91
N MET A 216 8.24 26.49 -38.70
CA MET A 216 7.20 26.73 -37.69
C MET A 216 7.66 27.70 -36.59
N GLY A 217 8.84 28.30 -36.73
CA GLY A 217 9.38 29.27 -35.77
C GLY A 217 10.46 28.72 -34.83
N GLY A 218 10.96 27.50 -35.05
CA GLY A 218 12.10 26.89 -34.34
C GLY A 218 13.44 27.55 -34.66
N LYS A 219 13.54 28.84 -34.37
CA LYS A 219 14.68 29.71 -34.63
C LYS A 219 14.57 30.98 -33.83
N LEU A 220 15.73 31.58 -33.53
CA LEU A 220 15.86 32.91 -32.98
C LEU A 220 15.94 33.91 -34.14
N ARG A 221 15.03 34.88 -34.19
CA ARG A 221 15.00 35.93 -35.22
C ARG A 221 15.31 37.27 -34.60
N TYR A 222 16.34 37.94 -35.11
CA TYR A 222 16.72 39.30 -34.75
C TYR A 222 15.89 40.34 -35.52
N ALA A 223 15.70 41.51 -34.93
CA ALA A 223 15.05 42.64 -35.58
C ALA A 223 15.82 43.15 -36.81
N SER A 224 17.12 42.90 -36.89
CA SER A 224 17.95 43.11 -38.08
C SER A 224 17.62 42.18 -39.26
N GLY A 225 16.79 41.15 -39.04
CA GLY A 225 16.46 40.12 -40.02
C GLY A 225 17.37 38.88 -39.99
N HIS A 226 18.42 38.90 -39.17
CA HIS A 226 19.29 37.74 -38.96
C HIS A 226 18.55 36.60 -38.25
N GLU A 227 18.90 35.36 -38.57
CA GLU A 227 18.27 34.16 -37.99
C GLU A 227 19.33 33.17 -37.50
N GLU A 228 19.12 32.63 -36.31
CA GLU A 228 19.90 31.57 -35.71
C GLU A 228 19.00 30.37 -35.40
N SER A 229 19.47 29.15 -35.65
CA SER A 229 18.72 27.93 -35.33
C SER A 229 19.11 27.40 -33.95
N TYR A 230 18.14 26.93 -33.17
CA TYR A 230 18.45 26.17 -31.95
C TYR A 230 18.80 24.72 -32.32
N PRO A 231 19.89 24.15 -31.80
CA PRO A 231 20.25 22.78 -32.10
C PRO A 231 19.24 21.82 -31.47
N ALA A 232 18.51 21.08 -32.31
CA ALA A 232 17.67 19.99 -31.86
C ALA A 232 18.55 18.86 -31.29
N SER A 233 18.19 18.32 -30.13
CA SER A 233 18.92 17.22 -29.48
C SER A 233 18.00 16.14 -28.95
N ILE A 234 18.49 14.91 -28.97
CA ILE A 234 17.87 13.77 -28.29
C ILE A 234 18.78 13.32 -27.14
N THR A 235 18.21 13.20 -25.95
CA THR A 235 18.87 12.60 -24.79
C THR A 235 18.14 11.33 -24.38
N VAL A 236 18.87 10.24 -24.25
CA VAL A 236 18.38 8.99 -23.66
C VAL A 236 19.02 8.85 -22.28
N GLY A 237 18.20 8.72 -21.25
CA GLY A 237 18.65 8.69 -19.87
C GLY A 237 18.21 7.46 -19.11
N SER A 238 18.99 7.09 -18.11
CA SER A 238 18.73 5.97 -17.22
C SER A 238 19.07 6.31 -15.78
N ALA A 239 18.24 5.83 -14.84
CA ALA A 239 18.47 5.99 -13.42
C ALA A 239 18.21 4.68 -12.67
N PHE A 240 19.23 4.23 -11.95
CA PHE A 240 19.27 2.99 -11.18
C PHE A 240 19.23 3.30 -9.70
N SER A 241 18.27 2.74 -8.96
CA SER A 241 18.24 2.80 -7.50
C SER A 241 18.98 1.59 -6.94
N LEU A 242 20.27 1.76 -6.65
CA LEU A 242 21.19 0.70 -6.22
C LEU A 242 20.95 0.31 -4.76
N LEU A 243 20.90 1.30 -3.86
CA LEU A 243 20.62 1.14 -2.43
C LEU A 243 19.38 1.95 -2.04
N GLY A 244 18.57 1.44 -1.11
CA GLY A 244 17.41 2.16 -0.61
C GLY A 244 16.43 1.30 0.19
N LYS A 245 15.28 1.89 0.52
CA LYS A 245 14.11 1.20 1.10
C LYS A 245 13.47 0.27 0.04
N GLU A 246 12.18 -0.04 0.21
CA GLU A 246 11.43 -0.75 -0.83
C GLU A 246 11.64 -0.05 -2.19
N ASN A 247 11.96 -0.85 -3.21
CA ASN A 247 12.16 -0.48 -4.62
C ASN A 247 13.62 -0.36 -5.12
N ALA A 248 14.65 -0.44 -4.27
CA ALA A 248 16.05 -0.53 -4.70
C ALA A 248 16.53 -1.97 -4.99
N ILE A 249 17.67 -2.13 -5.67
CA ILE A 249 18.30 -3.44 -5.93
C ILE A 249 18.70 -4.11 -4.61
N TRP A 250 19.40 -3.38 -3.74
CA TRP A 250 19.77 -3.86 -2.40
C TRP A 250 19.19 -2.98 -1.31
N ARG A 251 18.78 -3.61 -0.20
CA ARG A 251 18.23 -2.93 0.97
C ARG A 251 19.32 -2.73 2.02
N LEU A 252 19.58 -1.49 2.43
CA LEU A 252 20.60 -1.18 3.44
C LEU A 252 20.17 -0.01 4.34
N GLY A 253 19.29 -0.31 5.29
CA GLY A 253 18.77 0.69 6.24
C GLY A 253 18.08 1.86 5.55
N GLU A 254 18.36 3.07 6.04
CA GLU A 254 17.81 4.33 5.54
C GLU A 254 18.62 4.95 4.39
N ASN A 255 19.81 4.39 4.09
CA ASN A 255 20.70 4.89 3.06
C ASN A 255 20.10 4.69 1.66
N GLN A 256 20.23 5.69 0.80
CA GLN A 256 19.86 5.57 -0.62
C GLN A 256 21.04 5.88 -1.53
N LEU A 257 21.21 5.10 -2.60
CA LEU A 257 22.22 5.34 -3.62
C LEU A 257 21.61 5.18 -5.00
N LYS A 258 21.72 6.21 -5.83
CA LYS A 258 21.30 6.18 -7.23
C LYS A 258 22.50 6.36 -8.14
N PHE A 259 22.51 5.65 -9.26
CA PHE A 259 23.43 5.86 -10.38
C PHE A 259 22.63 6.31 -11.60
N LEU A 260 23.15 7.28 -12.33
CA LEU A 260 22.53 7.89 -13.48
C LEU A 260 23.49 7.88 -14.67
N PHE A 261 22.94 7.66 -15.85
CA PHE A 261 23.68 7.72 -17.10
C PHE A 261 22.79 8.19 -18.23
N ASP A 262 23.19 9.27 -18.87
CA ASP A 262 22.50 9.90 -19.99
C ASP A 262 23.45 10.03 -21.20
N VAL A 263 22.88 9.87 -22.39
CA VAL A 263 23.57 10.01 -23.68
C VAL A 263 22.86 11.07 -24.50
N ASN A 264 23.57 12.13 -24.91
CA ASN A 264 23.02 13.20 -25.72
C ASN A 264 23.57 13.15 -27.15
N TYR A 265 22.67 13.35 -28.12
CA TYR A 265 22.97 13.41 -29.54
C TYR A 265 22.34 14.66 -30.16
N GLN A 266 23.14 15.48 -30.82
CA GLN A 266 22.67 16.67 -31.54
C GLN A 266 22.21 16.26 -32.95
N LEU A 267 20.92 16.41 -33.26
CA LEU A 267 20.32 15.98 -34.52
C LEU A 267 20.67 16.88 -35.71
N THR A 268 20.91 18.16 -35.43
CA THR A 268 20.98 19.23 -36.44
C THR A 268 22.41 19.71 -36.71
N LEU A 269 23.37 19.27 -35.89
CA LEU A 269 24.78 19.63 -36.01
C LEU A 269 25.58 18.48 -36.62
N THR A 270 26.14 18.69 -37.81
CA THR A 270 26.98 17.71 -38.49
C THR A 270 28.32 17.56 -37.77
N ASN A 271 28.83 16.32 -37.66
CA ASN A 271 30.10 15.99 -36.97
C ASN A 271 30.15 16.34 -35.48
N TYR A 272 29.01 16.62 -34.84
CA TYR A 272 28.93 16.82 -33.40
C TYR A 272 29.03 15.46 -32.69
N PRO A 273 29.98 15.26 -31.76
CA PRO A 273 30.13 13.99 -31.07
C PRO A 273 28.94 13.71 -30.17
N MET A 274 28.63 12.43 -29.99
CA MET A 274 27.77 12.01 -28.89
C MET A 274 28.48 12.31 -27.57
N VAL A 275 27.76 12.93 -26.63
CA VAL A 275 28.30 13.24 -25.31
C VAL A 275 27.59 12.44 -24.22
N TYR A 276 28.32 12.15 -23.16
CA TYR A 276 27.90 11.29 -22.08
C TYR A 276 27.87 12.05 -20.75
N HIS A 277 26.82 11.82 -19.98
CA HIS A 277 26.66 12.39 -18.64
C HIS A 277 26.43 11.25 -17.65
N ALA A 278 27.13 11.27 -16.52
CA ALA A 278 26.96 10.27 -15.47
C ALA A 278 26.86 10.94 -14.10
N GLY A 279 25.99 10.41 -13.24
CA GLY A 279 25.76 10.98 -11.91
C GLY A 279 25.64 9.91 -10.83
N LEU A 280 26.07 10.24 -9.62
CA LEU A 280 25.82 9.47 -8.40
C LEU A 280 25.12 10.37 -7.39
N GLU A 281 24.00 9.91 -6.84
CA GLU A 281 23.27 10.58 -5.76
C GLU A 281 23.24 9.65 -4.54
N TYR A 282 23.96 10.01 -3.49
CA TYR A 282 24.04 9.25 -2.25
C TYR A 282 23.38 10.01 -1.11
N LYS A 283 22.38 9.40 -0.47
CA LYS A 283 21.64 9.95 0.66
C LYS A 283 21.94 9.13 1.91
N PRO A 284 22.99 9.48 2.69
CA PRO A 284 23.33 8.77 3.92
C PRO A 284 22.31 8.99 5.06
N LEU A 285 21.63 10.14 5.06
CA LEU A 285 20.66 10.54 6.08
C LEU A 285 19.44 11.17 5.39
N GLU A 286 18.27 11.18 6.04
CA GLU A 286 17.07 11.80 5.45
C GLU A 286 17.26 13.29 5.10
N MET A 287 18.09 14.00 5.85
CA MET A 287 18.36 15.43 5.67
C MET A 287 19.57 15.75 4.77
N LEU A 288 20.44 14.79 4.43
CA LEU A 288 21.72 15.06 3.76
C LEU A 288 21.86 14.21 2.49
N THR A 289 22.22 14.86 1.38
CA THR A 289 22.51 14.22 0.10
C THR A 289 23.88 14.66 -0.41
N LEU A 290 24.69 13.71 -0.90
CA LEU A 290 25.97 13.91 -1.56
C LEU A 290 25.85 13.53 -3.03
N ARG A 291 26.49 14.31 -3.90
CA ARG A 291 26.41 14.11 -5.35
C ARG A 291 27.78 14.25 -5.99
N THR A 292 27.99 13.49 -7.05
CA THR A 292 29.11 13.70 -7.97
C THR A 292 28.68 13.34 -9.37
N GLY A 293 29.25 13.98 -10.38
CA GLY A 293 28.94 13.69 -11.76
C GLY A 293 30.12 13.92 -12.69
N LEU A 294 30.02 13.29 -13.85
CA LEU A 294 30.86 13.52 -15.03
C LEU A 294 29.96 14.12 -16.10
N ASP A 295 30.37 15.25 -16.64
CA ASP A 295 29.63 16.02 -17.61
C ASP A 295 30.50 16.21 -18.85
N GLN A 296 30.14 15.58 -19.97
CA GLN A 296 30.91 15.70 -21.19
C GLN A 296 30.24 16.70 -22.13
N ASP A 297 31.03 17.63 -22.66
CA ASP A 297 30.61 18.55 -23.71
C ASP A 297 31.53 18.42 -24.93
N ALA A 298 31.05 18.83 -26.11
CA ALA A 298 31.89 18.87 -27.29
C ALA A 298 32.86 20.07 -27.21
N ALA A 299 34.11 19.85 -27.61
CA ALA A 299 35.15 20.85 -27.62
C ALA A 299 35.87 20.85 -28.97
N GLY A 300 36.34 22.01 -29.43
CA GLY A 300 37.22 22.07 -30.59
C GLY A 300 38.63 21.60 -30.24
N ASP A 301 39.28 20.85 -31.13
CA ASP A 301 40.67 20.38 -30.95
C ASP A 301 41.73 21.43 -31.37
N GLY A 302 41.29 22.63 -31.81
CA GLY A 302 42.15 23.68 -32.33
C GLY A 302 42.68 23.45 -33.76
N ALA A 303 42.47 22.25 -34.33
CA ALA A 303 42.77 21.91 -35.72
C ALA A 303 41.53 21.94 -36.62
N GLY A 304 40.38 22.38 -36.08
CA GLY A 304 39.12 22.48 -36.79
C GLY A 304 38.24 21.23 -36.70
N ASN A 305 38.61 20.22 -35.90
CA ASN A 305 37.77 19.07 -35.60
C ASN A 305 37.09 19.22 -34.23
N LEU A 306 36.02 18.46 -34.06
CA LEU A 306 35.33 18.30 -32.80
C LEU A 306 35.89 17.09 -32.04
N THR A 307 36.21 17.31 -30.77
CA THR A 307 36.52 16.31 -29.75
C THR A 307 35.53 16.48 -28.58
N THR A 308 35.76 15.79 -27.48
CA THR A 308 35.01 15.97 -26.24
C THR A 308 35.92 16.39 -25.10
N VAL A 309 35.35 17.16 -24.17
CA VAL A 309 35.96 17.52 -22.89
C VAL A 309 35.07 17.01 -21.76
N THR A 310 35.66 16.55 -20.66
CA THR A 310 34.91 16.00 -19.52
C THR A 310 35.14 16.85 -18.28
N ASP A 311 34.05 17.39 -17.78
CA ASP A 311 33.93 18.19 -16.58
C ASP A 311 33.51 17.31 -15.41
N ILE A 312 33.95 17.68 -14.21
CA ILE A 312 33.60 17.00 -12.97
C ILE A 312 32.71 17.92 -12.15
N ALA A 313 31.64 17.33 -11.60
CA ALA A 313 30.75 18.00 -10.68
C ALA A 313 30.76 17.33 -9.31
N TYR A 314 30.63 18.14 -8.27
CA TYR A 314 30.39 17.73 -6.90
C TYR A 314 29.19 18.51 -6.35
N GLY A 315 28.39 17.88 -5.50
CA GLY A 315 27.26 18.57 -4.89
C GLY A 315 26.90 18.06 -3.51
N VAL A 316 26.27 18.93 -2.73
CA VAL A 316 25.67 18.60 -1.44
C VAL A 316 24.27 19.20 -1.36
N GLY A 317 23.33 18.47 -0.78
CA GLY A 317 21.95 18.88 -0.59
C GLY A 317 21.51 18.70 0.85
N PHE A 318 20.82 19.69 1.41
CA PHE A 318 20.20 19.63 2.72
C PHE A 318 18.68 19.73 2.61
N ASN A 319 17.95 18.76 3.16
CA ASN A 319 16.48 18.76 3.22
C ASN A 319 15.99 19.04 4.64
N LEU A 320 15.16 20.07 4.81
CA LEU A 320 14.60 20.50 6.08
C LEU A 320 13.11 20.84 5.89
N GLY A 321 12.22 19.91 6.24
CA GLY A 321 10.77 20.17 6.26
C GLY A 321 10.19 20.60 4.90
N GLY A 322 10.68 20.01 3.81
CA GLY A 322 10.28 20.35 2.44
C GLY A 322 11.18 21.38 1.76
N PHE A 323 11.98 22.16 2.50
CA PHE A 323 13.02 23.00 1.92
C PHE A 323 14.24 22.18 1.52
N ASN A 324 14.72 22.36 0.30
CA ASN A 324 15.96 21.78 -0.23
C ASN A 324 16.96 22.90 -0.52
N PHE A 325 18.12 22.82 0.11
CA PHE A 325 19.27 23.68 -0.15
C PHE A 325 20.31 22.86 -0.87
N ASP A 326 20.51 23.12 -2.16
CA ASP A 326 21.49 22.39 -2.97
C ASP A 326 22.64 23.31 -3.37
N TYR A 327 23.85 22.80 -3.21
CA TYR A 327 25.09 23.39 -3.70
C TYR A 327 25.75 22.46 -4.70
N ALA A 328 26.31 23.02 -5.77
CA ALA A 328 27.17 22.29 -6.68
C ALA A 328 28.42 23.10 -7.05
N TYR A 329 29.54 22.39 -7.12
CA TYR A 329 30.76 22.86 -7.78
C TYR A 329 30.87 22.10 -9.10
N HIS A 330 31.11 22.83 -10.19
CA HIS A 330 31.23 22.26 -11.54
C HIS A 330 32.43 22.89 -12.22
N THR A 331 33.33 22.04 -12.73
CA THR A 331 34.55 22.47 -13.41
C THR A 331 34.30 22.74 -14.88
N PHE A 332 35.09 23.59 -15.51
CA PHE A 332 35.11 23.72 -16.96
C PHE A 332 36.50 23.39 -17.49
N ALA A 333 36.78 22.13 -17.81
CA ALA A 333 38.10 21.68 -18.26
C ALA A 333 38.55 22.35 -19.57
N GLY A 334 37.61 22.79 -20.41
CA GLY A 334 37.89 23.62 -21.59
C GLY A 334 38.27 25.08 -21.25
N ALA A 335 37.97 25.54 -20.03
CA ALA A 335 38.29 26.87 -19.52
C ALA A 335 38.47 26.85 -17.98
N PRO A 336 39.59 26.30 -17.46
CA PRO A 336 39.75 25.95 -16.04
C PRO A 336 39.66 27.10 -15.03
N ASN A 337 39.72 28.35 -15.50
CA ASN A 337 39.59 29.54 -14.66
C ASN A 337 38.12 30.00 -14.51
N ILE A 338 37.16 29.25 -15.06
CA ILE A 338 35.72 29.58 -15.07
C ILE A 338 34.92 28.63 -14.16
N ASP A 339 35.59 27.72 -13.44
CA ASP A 339 34.98 26.82 -12.46
C ASP A 339 34.00 27.58 -11.55
N ASN A 340 32.79 27.02 -11.37
CA ASN A 340 31.68 27.78 -10.80
C ASN A 340 30.98 27.07 -9.64
N HIS A 341 30.40 27.90 -8.78
CA HIS A 341 29.64 27.53 -7.60
C HIS A 341 28.16 27.87 -7.79
N TYR A 342 27.30 26.85 -7.73
CA TYR A 342 25.86 26.99 -7.91
C TYR A 342 25.16 26.77 -6.58
N PHE A 343 24.18 27.63 -6.30
CA PHE A 343 23.31 27.53 -5.13
C PHE A 343 21.86 27.56 -5.59
N SER A 344 21.08 26.54 -5.23
CA SER A 344 19.65 26.53 -5.46
C SER A 344 18.88 26.30 -4.17
N LEU A 345 17.78 27.03 -4.04
CA LEU A 345 16.78 26.85 -2.99
C LEU A 345 15.50 26.37 -3.63
N ALA A 346 15.02 25.21 -3.17
CA ALA A 346 13.72 24.67 -3.58
C ALA A 346 12.83 24.39 -2.37
N TYR A 347 11.53 24.40 -2.61
CA TYR A 347 10.53 23.97 -1.63
C TYR A 347 9.58 22.99 -2.30
N GLU A 348 9.38 21.85 -1.65
CA GLU A 348 8.41 20.83 -2.02
C GLU A 348 7.29 20.77 -0.98
N PHE A 349 6.05 20.99 -1.43
CA PHE A 349 4.90 20.73 -0.59
C PHE A 349 4.67 19.23 -0.49
N ILE A 350 4.91 18.70 0.71
CA ILE A 350 4.62 17.31 1.04
C ILE A 350 3.16 17.27 1.55
N PRO A 351 2.20 16.72 0.78
CA PRO A 351 0.84 16.59 1.29
C PRO A 351 0.86 15.71 2.55
N PRO A 352 -0.01 15.99 3.54
CA PRO A 352 -0.16 15.10 4.67
C PRO A 352 -0.47 13.70 4.16
N ALA A 353 0.21 12.69 4.72
CA ALA A 353 -0.04 11.31 4.34
C ALA A 353 -1.55 11.04 4.37
N PRO A 354 -2.14 10.46 3.30
CA PRO A 354 -3.56 10.16 3.30
C PRO A 354 -3.89 9.31 4.53
N LEU A 355 -4.97 9.67 5.24
CA LEU A 355 -5.42 8.94 6.42
C LEU A 355 -5.44 7.45 6.10
N ALA A 356 -4.56 6.69 6.74
CA ALA A 356 -4.49 5.26 6.53
C ALA A 356 -5.86 4.67 6.89
N ILE A 357 -6.59 4.18 5.89
CA ILE A 357 -7.87 3.50 6.11
C ILE A 357 -7.50 2.12 6.68
N PRO A 358 -7.80 1.82 7.95
CA PRO A 358 -7.47 0.53 8.51
C PRO A 358 -8.28 -0.57 7.81
N LYS A 359 -7.66 -1.76 7.64
CA LYS A 359 -8.33 -2.92 7.03
C LYS A 359 -9.58 -3.37 7.80
N GLU A 360 -9.57 -3.18 9.11
CA GLU A 360 -10.75 -3.34 9.97
C GLU A 360 -11.11 -1.98 10.56
N GLY A 361 -12.37 -1.56 10.46
CA GLY A 361 -12.79 -0.25 10.95
C GLY A 361 -13.43 -0.25 12.33
N ILE A 362 -13.72 -1.44 12.89
CA ILE A 362 -14.29 -1.62 14.22
C ILE A 362 -13.57 -2.80 14.90
N ILE A 363 -13.05 -2.56 16.09
CA ILE A 363 -12.43 -3.55 16.98
C ILE A 363 -13.39 -3.83 18.13
N ILE A 364 -13.49 -5.09 18.55
CA ILE A 364 -14.25 -5.52 19.74
C ILE A 364 -13.24 -6.12 20.71
N ASP A 365 -13.10 -5.51 21.89
CA ASP A 365 -12.12 -5.93 22.91
C ASP A 365 -12.73 -6.90 23.93
N SER A 366 -14.02 -6.73 24.21
CA SER A 366 -14.76 -7.54 25.20
C SER A 366 -14.82 -9.04 24.91
N GLN A 367 -14.79 -9.44 23.63
CA GLN A 367 -15.00 -10.83 23.23
C GLN A 367 -14.60 -11.11 21.78
N SER A 368 -14.21 -12.37 21.52
CA SER A 368 -14.00 -12.88 20.17
C SER A 368 -15.32 -13.18 19.46
N ASP A 369 -15.28 -13.32 18.14
CA ASP A 369 -16.41 -13.87 17.39
C ASP A 369 -16.74 -15.31 17.83
N LYS A 370 -17.99 -15.75 17.57
CA LYS A 370 -18.50 -17.10 17.84
C LYS A 370 -18.60 -17.45 19.34
N VAL A 371 -19.16 -16.51 20.13
CA VAL A 371 -19.35 -16.69 21.58
C VAL A 371 -20.51 -17.64 21.88
N VAL A 372 -20.35 -18.51 22.88
CA VAL A 372 -21.44 -19.33 23.44
C VAL A 372 -21.65 -18.90 24.88
N THR A 373 -22.87 -18.51 25.26
CA THR A 373 -23.18 -17.95 26.58
C THR A 373 -24.56 -18.37 27.09
N PHE A 374 -24.76 -18.33 28.40
CA PHE A 374 -26.08 -18.45 29.05
C PHE A 374 -26.75 -17.09 29.28
N GLU A 375 -25.97 -16.00 29.20
CA GLU A 375 -26.41 -14.66 29.54
C GLU A 375 -27.54 -14.18 28.62
N ALA A 376 -28.51 -13.47 29.20
CA ALA A 376 -29.63 -12.90 28.47
C ALA A 376 -29.24 -11.67 27.64
N ALA A 377 -28.09 -11.07 27.93
CA ALA A 377 -27.52 -9.96 27.20
C ALA A 377 -26.00 -10.06 27.19
N ILE A 378 -25.36 -9.40 26.24
CA ILE A 378 -23.91 -9.39 26.11
C ILE A 378 -23.37 -7.97 26.16
N ASN A 379 -22.32 -7.76 26.94
CA ASN A 379 -21.62 -6.48 27.01
C ASN A 379 -20.63 -6.43 25.85
N ILE A 380 -20.75 -5.42 25.00
CA ILE A 380 -19.86 -5.18 23.87
C ILE A 380 -19.07 -3.92 24.18
N VAL A 381 -17.78 -4.11 24.38
CA VAL A 381 -16.78 -3.04 24.51
C VAL A 381 -15.85 -3.12 23.31
N GLY A 382 -15.56 -1.98 22.71
CA GLY A 382 -14.71 -1.90 21.53
C GLY A 382 -14.41 -0.48 21.09
N LYS A 383 -13.81 -0.37 19.90
CA LYS A 383 -13.34 0.89 19.32
C LYS A 383 -13.66 0.98 17.84
N VAL A 384 -14.20 2.12 17.41
CA VAL A 384 -14.33 2.49 16.00
C VAL A 384 -13.04 3.20 15.58
N ILE A 385 -12.29 2.58 14.68
CA ILE A 385 -10.98 3.08 14.22
C ILE A 385 -11.00 3.60 12.77
N ASP A 386 -12.08 3.35 12.02
CA ASP A 386 -12.25 3.97 10.70
C ASP A 386 -12.50 5.48 10.86
N PRO A 387 -11.59 6.34 10.37
CA PRO A 387 -11.69 7.78 10.56
C PRO A 387 -12.84 8.42 9.79
N ARG A 388 -13.55 7.69 8.93
CA ARG A 388 -14.74 8.15 8.21
C ARG A 388 -16.02 7.91 9.01
N ALA A 389 -16.01 6.96 9.94
CA ALA A 389 -17.17 6.65 10.76
C ALA A 389 -17.40 7.77 11.78
N ARG A 390 -18.65 8.24 11.85
CA ARG A 390 -19.13 9.29 12.76
C ARG A 390 -20.29 8.81 13.63
N LYS A 391 -20.97 7.74 13.20
CA LYS A 391 -22.07 7.09 13.92
C LYS A 391 -21.78 5.59 14.00
N LEU A 392 -22.21 4.95 15.08
CA LEU A 392 -22.15 3.49 15.26
C LEU A 392 -23.56 2.96 15.49
N TYR A 393 -23.90 1.87 14.82
CA TYR A 393 -25.15 1.15 15.01
C TYR A 393 -24.85 -0.31 15.32
N ILE A 394 -25.63 -0.92 16.20
CA ILE A 394 -25.62 -2.36 16.44
C ILE A 394 -27.03 -2.89 16.21
N ASN A 395 -27.21 -3.76 15.23
CA ASN A 395 -28.53 -4.25 14.79
C ASN A 395 -29.53 -3.10 14.54
N GLY A 396 -29.05 -2.01 13.94
CA GLY A 396 -29.85 -0.81 13.66
C GLY A 396 -30.10 0.12 14.85
N GLN A 397 -29.68 -0.23 16.07
CA GLN A 397 -29.79 0.64 17.24
C GLN A 397 -28.54 1.52 17.40
N PRO A 398 -28.68 2.84 17.59
CA PRO A 398 -27.55 3.75 17.69
C PRO A 398 -26.76 3.53 18.98
N VAL A 399 -25.43 3.52 18.88
CA VAL A 399 -24.49 3.40 20.01
C VAL A 399 -23.54 4.59 19.97
N LYS A 400 -23.39 5.26 21.11
CA LYS A 400 -22.47 6.40 21.23
C LYS A 400 -21.05 5.88 21.45
N PHE A 401 -20.08 6.54 20.83
CA PHE A 401 -18.66 6.36 21.08
C PHE A 401 -17.99 7.71 21.37
N ASN A 402 -16.90 7.72 22.14
CA ASN A 402 -16.21 8.95 22.55
C ASN A 402 -15.30 9.51 21.43
N LEU A 403 -14.59 10.61 21.68
CA LEU A 403 -13.68 11.22 20.69
C LEU A 403 -12.54 10.28 20.28
N GLN A 404 -12.20 9.31 21.12
CA GLN A 404 -11.19 8.30 20.85
C GLN A 404 -11.75 7.12 20.05
N GLY A 405 -13.06 7.05 19.78
CA GLY A 405 -13.69 5.94 19.07
C GLY A 405 -14.23 4.84 19.99
N GLU A 406 -14.06 4.94 21.30
CA GLU A 406 -14.38 3.87 22.26
C GLU A 406 -15.87 3.84 22.60
N PHE A 407 -16.44 2.65 22.68
CA PHE A 407 -17.83 2.43 23.05
C PHE A 407 -17.98 1.23 23.99
N ALA A 408 -19.05 1.29 24.80
CA ALA A 408 -19.52 0.18 25.61
C ALA A 408 -21.05 0.17 25.55
N THR A 409 -21.64 -0.99 25.27
CA THR A 409 -23.10 -1.15 25.26
C THR A 409 -23.49 -2.58 25.62
N GLN A 410 -24.70 -2.76 26.13
CA GLN A 410 -25.26 -4.08 26.42
C GLN A 410 -26.33 -4.40 25.38
N VAL A 411 -26.23 -5.58 24.76
CA VAL A 411 -27.16 -6.01 23.71
C VAL A 411 -27.94 -7.24 24.16
N PRO A 412 -29.29 -7.19 24.20
CA PRO A 412 -30.10 -8.35 24.56
C PRO A 412 -29.99 -9.45 23.51
N LEU A 413 -29.96 -10.69 23.97
CA LEU A 413 -29.83 -11.90 23.14
C LEU A 413 -31.13 -12.70 23.18
N ARG A 414 -31.54 -13.27 22.05
CA ARG A 414 -32.61 -14.27 21.98
C ARG A 414 -32.02 -15.66 22.20
N VAL A 415 -32.78 -16.59 22.79
CA VAL A 415 -32.33 -17.99 22.88
C VAL A 415 -32.07 -18.51 21.47
N GLY A 416 -30.96 -19.22 21.27
CA GLY A 416 -30.48 -19.61 19.95
C GLY A 416 -29.40 -18.69 19.43
N LYS A 417 -29.19 -18.77 18.11
CA LYS A 417 -28.15 -18.01 17.45
C LYS A 417 -28.56 -16.54 17.29
N ASN A 418 -27.64 -15.63 17.53
CA ASN A 418 -27.78 -14.18 17.35
C ASN A 418 -26.64 -13.66 16.46
N LEU A 419 -26.98 -12.86 15.45
CA LEU A 419 -26.04 -12.07 14.68
C LEU A 419 -26.12 -10.62 15.16
N LEU A 420 -24.99 -10.10 15.61
CA LEU A 420 -24.83 -8.70 15.99
C LEU A 420 -24.03 -8.03 14.87
N LEU A 421 -24.71 -7.22 14.06
CA LEU A 421 -24.11 -6.44 12.99
C LEU A 421 -23.79 -5.04 13.51
N LEU A 422 -22.49 -4.73 13.61
CA LEU A 422 -21.98 -3.42 13.94
C LEU A 422 -21.70 -2.66 12.64
N GLU A 423 -22.26 -1.47 12.49
CA GLU A 423 -22.10 -0.62 11.31
C GLU A 423 -21.57 0.75 11.72
N GLY A 424 -20.39 1.10 11.20
CA GLY A 424 -19.85 2.46 11.28
C GLY A 424 -20.32 3.25 10.06
N LYS A 425 -21.06 4.33 10.29
CA LYS A 425 -21.63 5.19 9.24
C LYS A 425 -21.05 6.60 9.27
N ASP A 426 -20.95 7.23 8.11
CA ASP A 426 -20.54 8.62 7.99
C ASP A 426 -21.69 9.61 8.33
N ASN A 427 -21.45 10.91 8.15
CA ASN A 427 -22.46 11.95 8.41
C ASN A 427 -23.67 11.88 7.46
N LYS A 428 -23.56 11.20 6.32
CA LYS A 428 -24.60 11.01 5.31
C LYS A 428 -25.33 9.66 5.47
N ASP A 429 -25.11 8.96 6.58
CA ASP A 429 -25.65 7.63 6.87
C ASP A 429 -25.22 6.52 5.90
N VAL A 430 -24.09 6.71 5.21
CA VAL A 430 -23.46 5.69 4.38
C VAL A 430 -22.58 4.79 5.26
N THR A 431 -22.77 3.47 5.17
CA THR A 431 -21.94 2.49 5.87
C THR A 431 -20.53 2.48 5.28
N VAL A 432 -19.54 2.89 6.09
CA VAL A 432 -18.12 2.94 5.70
C VAL A 432 -17.32 1.75 6.23
N THR A 433 -17.81 1.10 7.29
CA THR A 433 -17.20 -0.10 7.87
C THR A 433 -18.25 -0.97 8.57
N THR A 434 -17.98 -2.28 8.65
CA THR A 434 -18.86 -3.24 9.33
C THR A 434 -18.05 -4.27 10.12
N LYS A 435 -18.65 -4.79 11.20
CA LYS A 435 -18.13 -5.95 11.94
C LYS A 435 -19.30 -6.85 12.34
N LYS A 436 -19.13 -8.16 12.17
CA LYS A 436 -20.11 -9.16 12.60
C LYS A 436 -19.62 -9.84 13.87
N LEU A 437 -20.51 -9.99 14.83
CA LEU A 437 -20.29 -10.78 16.03
C LEU A 437 -21.41 -11.81 16.17
N ARG A 438 -21.05 -13.09 16.16
CA ARG A 438 -21.97 -14.22 16.27
C ARG A 438 -21.99 -14.73 17.69
N VAL A 439 -23.19 -14.87 18.26
CA VAL A 439 -23.38 -15.31 19.64
C VAL A 439 -24.47 -16.38 19.70
N LEU A 440 -24.18 -17.53 20.31
CA LEU A 440 -25.16 -18.56 20.63
C LEU A 440 -25.56 -18.42 22.09
N ARG A 441 -26.80 -18.01 22.34
CA ARG A 441 -27.39 -18.01 23.67
C ARG A 441 -28.02 -19.38 23.94
N LEU A 442 -27.51 -20.06 24.95
CA LEU A 442 -28.01 -21.36 25.40
C LEU A 442 -29.35 -21.22 26.13
N VAL A 443 -30.22 -22.23 25.99
CA VAL A 443 -31.44 -22.35 26.81
C VAL A 443 -31.07 -22.66 28.27
N THR A 444 -31.82 -22.16 29.23
CA THR A 444 -31.60 -22.39 30.67
C THR A 444 -32.84 -23.03 31.29
N PHE A 445 -32.65 -23.83 32.34
CA PHE A 445 -33.75 -24.45 33.09
C PHE A 445 -33.70 -23.99 34.56
N PRO A 446 -34.83 -23.69 35.22
CA PRO A 446 -34.85 -23.20 36.60
C PRO A 446 -34.22 -24.16 37.62
N ASP A 447 -34.28 -25.47 37.35
CA ASP A 447 -33.75 -26.54 38.20
C ASP A 447 -32.36 -27.04 37.77
N VAL A 448 -31.71 -26.33 36.84
CA VAL A 448 -30.33 -26.58 36.41
C VAL A 448 -29.54 -25.28 36.56
N PRO A 449 -28.87 -25.06 37.70
CA PRO A 449 -27.96 -23.93 37.90
C PRO A 449 -26.90 -23.83 36.79
N LEU A 450 -26.42 -22.61 36.50
CA LEU A 450 -25.46 -22.39 35.40
C LEU A 450 -24.10 -23.05 35.64
N ASP A 451 -23.73 -23.24 36.90
CA ASP A 451 -22.54 -23.95 37.36
C ASP A 451 -22.79 -25.46 37.55
N TYR A 452 -24.00 -25.94 37.24
CA TYR A 452 -24.29 -27.37 37.27
C TYR A 452 -23.40 -28.10 36.27
N TRP A 453 -22.78 -29.19 36.71
CA TRP A 453 -21.75 -29.91 35.96
C TRP A 453 -22.15 -30.33 34.54
N THR A 454 -23.45 -30.52 34.27
CA THR A 454 -23.99 -30.80 32.92
C THR A 454 -24.79 -29.67 32.28
N ALA A 455 -24.82 -28.46 32.85
CA ALA A 455 -25.64 -27.36 32.35
C ALA A 455 -25.48 -27.14 30.85
N ARG A 456 -24.22 -27.08 30.38
CA ARG A 456 -23.89 -26.90 28.95
C ARG A 456 -24.42 -28.05 28.08
N GLY A 457 -24.20 -29.30 28.51
CA GLY A 457 -24.68 -30.47 27.78
C GLY A 457 -26.21 -30.50 27.72
N VAL A 458 -26.88 -30.22 28.84
CA VAL A 458 -28.34 -30.15 28.93
C VAL A 458 -28.88 -29.14 27.93
N SER A 459 -28.34 -27.92 27.92
CA SER A 459 -28.79 -26.86 27.01
C SER A 459 -28.54 -27.19 25.55
N LEU A 460 -27.36 -27.69 25.20
CA LEU A 460 -27.01 -28.02 23.82
C LEU A 460 -27.87 -29.16 23.27
N LEU A 461 -28.03 -30.26 24.03
CA LEU A 461 -28.85 -31.40 23.60
C LEU A 461 -30.35 -31.02 23.57
N SER A 462 -30.79 -30.10 24.42
CA SER A 462 -32.15 -29.56 24.34
C SER A 462 -32.37 -28.70 23.11
N MET A 463 -31.43 -27.82 22.79
CA MET A 463 -31.51 -27.02 21.57
C MET A 463 -31.38 -27.85 20.30
N ALA A 464 -30.69 -28.99 20.37
CA ALA A 464 -30.61 -29.97 19.28
C ALA A 464 -31.85 -30.88 19.18
N ASN A 465 -32.90 -30.65 19.99
CA ASN A 465 -34.11 -31.47 20.07
C ASN A 465 -33.87 -32.96 20.42
N ILE A 466 -32.69 -33.29 20.97
CA ILE A 466 -32.35 -34.63 21.44
C ILE A 466 -33.13 -34.92 22.73
N ILE A 467 -33.08 -34.00 23.70
CA ILE A 467 -33.76 -34.14 25.00
C ILE A 467 -34.57 -32.89 25.34
N SER A 468 -35.85 -33.04 25.67
CA SER A 468 -36.71 -31.91 26.03
C SER A 468 -36.86 -31.83 27.56
N GLY A 469 -37.06 -30.60 28.06
CA GLY A 469 -37.58 -30.38 29.41
C GLY A 469 -39.06 -30.77 29.52
N TYR A 470 -39.62 -30.55 30.69
CA TYR A 470 -41.02 -30.83 31.00
C TYR A 470 -41.90 -29.59 30.74
N PRO A 471 -43.23 -29.76 30.58
CA PRO A 471 -44.15 -28.64 30.37
C PRO A 471 -44.16 -27.60 31.50
N ASP A 472 -43.71 -27.98 32.70
CA ASP A 472 -43.53 -27.09 33.85
C ASP A 472 -42.27 -26.20 33.77
N GLY A 473 -41.50 -26.30 32.67
CA GLY A 473 -40.28 -25.53 32.43
C GLY A 473 -39.01 -26.12 33.05
N THR A 474 -39.10 -27.23 33.78
CA THR A 474 -37.95 -27.89 34.42
C THR A 474 -37.28 -28.93 33.51
N PHE A 475 -36.02 -29.27 33.78
CA PHE A 475 -35.31 -30.35 33.10
C PHE A 475 -35.36 -31.69 33.86
N LYS A 476 -35.44 -31.63 35.19
CA LYS A 476 -35.36 -32.73 36.17
C LYS A 476 -34.06 -33.53 36.03
N PRO A 477 -32.88 -32.94 36.30
CA PRO A 477 -31.58 -33.60 36.07
C PRO A 477 -31.44 -34.94 36.84
N GLU A 478 -32.00 -35.01 38.05
CA GLU A 478 -31.98 -36.22 38.89
C GLU A 478 -33.11 -37.21 38.57
N GLY A 479 -33.99 -36.88 37.62
CA GLY A 479 -35.06 -37.75 37.18
C GLY A 479 -34.50 -39.04 36.57
N ARG A 480 -35.04 -40.20 36.99
CA ARG A 480 -34.59 -41.51 36.47
C ARG A 480 -35.14 -41.78 35.08
N ILE A 481 -34.30 -42.27 34.18
CA ILE A 481 -34.67 -42.58 32.79
C ILE A 481 -35.23 -43.99 32.66
N THR A 482 -36.30 -44.14 31.89
CA THR A 482 -36.83 -45.45 31.46
C THR A 482 -36.06 -45.99 30.24
N ARG A 483 -36.10 -47.31 30.04
CA ARG A 483 -35.47 -47.94 28.87
C ARG A 483 -36.03 -47.42 27.55
N ALA A 484 -37.34 -47.12 27.50
CA ALA A 484 -37.97 -46.51 26.33
C ALA A 484 -37.44 -45.10 26.03
N GLU A 485 -37.31 -44.25 27.06
CA GLU A 485 -36.71 -42.91 26.95
C GLU A 485 -35.25 -42.99 26.50
N MET A 486 -34.47 -43.92 27.05
CA MET A 486 -33.08 -44.13 26.64
C MET A 486 -32.97 -44.43 25.14
N CYS A 487 -33.79 -45.35 24.61
CA CYS A 487 -33.83 -45.62 23.17
C CYS A 487 -34.21 -44.38 22.35
N ALA A 488 -35.21 -43.62 22.79
CA ALA A 488 -35.64 -42.42 22.08
C ALA A 488 -34.52 -41.37 22.02
N LEU A 489 -33.79 -41.15 23.11
CA LEU A 489 -32.65 -40.23 23.14
C LEU A 489 -31.54 -40.68 22.19
N LEU A 490 -31.16 -41.95 22.25
CA LEU A 490 -30.10 -42.52 21.40
C LEU A 490 -30.46 -42.45 19.91
N MET A 491 -31.68 -42.78 19.53
CA MET A 491 -32.08 -42.76 18.12
C MET A 491 -32.20 -41.34 17.56
N LYS A 492 -32.46 -40.35 18.41
CA LYS A 492 -32.46 -38.93 18.01
C LYS A 492 -31.06 -38.39 17.71
N THR A 493 -29.99 -39.04 18.18
CA THR A 493 -28.61 -38.64 17.85
C THR A 493 -28.12 -39.23 16.53
N LEU A 494 -28.95 -40.00 15.82
CA LEU A 494 -28.62 -40.54 14.51
C LEU A 494 -29.24 -39.71 13.39
N PRO A 495 -28.59 -39.62 12.21
CA PRO A 495 -29.21 -39.03 11.02
C PRO A 495 -30.52 -39.77 10.70
N GLN A 496 -31.59 -39.01 10.48
CA GLN A 496 -32.88 -39.57 10.05
C GLN A 496 -32.77 -40.00 8.58
N THR A 497 -32.24 -41.19 8.32
CA THR A 497 -32.34 -41.82 7.00
C THR A 497 -33.70 -42.49 6.85
N ALA A 498 -34.20 -42.58 5.61
CA ALA A 498 -35.56 -42.99 5.21
C ALA A 498 -36.24 -44.07 6.08
N GLU A 499 -37.57 -43.97 6.21
CA GLU A 499 -38.41 -44.83 7.05
C GLU A 499 -38.08 -46.31 6.92
N VAL A 500 -37.39 -46.83 7.94
CA VAL A 500 -37.22 -48.28 8.08
C VAL A 500 -38.59 -48.87 8.41
N GLN A 501 -39.18 -49.61 7.47
CA GLN A 501 -40.44 -50.31 7.70
C GLN A 501 -40.22 -51.49 8.64
N TYR A 502 -40.53 -51.31 9.92
CA TYR A 502 -40.49 -52.38 10.92
C TYR A 502 -41.77 -53.21 10.85
N THR A 503 -41.83 -54.19 9.96
CA THR A 503 -43.02 -55.03 9.75
C THR A 503 -43.15 -56.20 10.75
N ARG A 504 -42.17 -56.43 11.64
CA ARG A 504 -42.20 -57.55 12.59
C ARG A 504 -41.96 -57.11 14.05
N ARG A 505 -42.93 -57.37 14.92
CA ARG A 505 -42.84 -57.13 16.39
C ARG A 505 -41.77 -58.03 17.01
N LYS A 506 -40.65 -57.45 17.47
CA LYS A 506 -39.54 -58.18 18.11
C LYS A 506 -39.77 -58.45 19.60
N PHE A 507 -40.39 -57.50 20.32
CA PHE A 507 -40.63 -57.60 21.76
C PHE A 507 -42.12 -57.76 22.10
N ARG A 508 -42.44 -58.71 22.99
CA ARG A 508 -43.83 -59.08 23.34
C ARG A 508 -44.52 -58.01 24.18
N ASP A 509 -43.78 -57.24 24.97
CA ASP A 509 -44.28 -56.20 25.87
C ASP A 509 -44.18 -54.77 25.29
N VAL A 510 -43.89 -54.64 24.00
CA VAL A 510 -43.93 -53.37 23.28
C VAL A 510 -45.08 -53.40 22.26
N PRO A 511 -46.23 -52.79 22.58
CA PRO A 511 -47.32 -52.59 21.63
C PRO A 511 -46.88 -51.74 20.43
N THR A 512 -47.42 -51.99 19.24
CA THR A 512 -47.10 -51.22 18.03
C THR A 512 -47.45 -49.74 18.15
N ASN A 513 -48.49 -49.41 18.92
CA ASN A 513 -48.95 -48.05 19.22
C ASN A 513 -48.22 -47.40 20.42
N HIS A 514 -47.26 -48.07 21.04
CA HIS A 514 -46.45 -47.45 22.09
C HIS A 514 -45.63 -46.30 21.50
N TRP A 515 -45.59 -45.15 22.17
CA TRP A 515 -44.90 -43.94 21.68
C TRP A 515 -43.43 -44.19 21.30
N ALA A 516 -42.75 -45.04 22.07
CA ALA A 516 -41.34 -45.42 21.84
C ALA A 516 -41.15 -46.62 20.89
N SER A 517 -42.21 -47.22 20.37
CA SER A 517 -42.16 -48.45 19.57
C SER A 517 -41.16 -48.33 18.41
N LYS A 518 -41.24 -47.22 17.65
CA LYS A 518 -40.33 -46.93 16.52
C LYS A 518 -38.86 -46.88 16.96
N TYR A 519 -38.56 -46.13 18.02
CA TYR A 519 -37.18 -46.00 18.54
C TYR A 519 -36.62 -47.30 19.10
N ILE A 520 -37.46 -48.09 19.80
CA ILE A 520 -37.05 -49.38 20.37
C ILE A 520 -36.73 -50.37 19.24
N MET A 521 -37.57 -50.43 18.20
CA MET A 521 -37.35 -51.31 17.06
C MET A 521 -36.09 -50.93 16.29
N GLN A 522 -35.86 -49.63 16.05
CA GLN A 522 -34.64 -49.12 15.43
C GLN A 522 -33.38 -49.43 16.25
N ALA A 523 -33.41 -49.14 17.55
CA ALA A 523 -32.28 -49.45 18.43
C ALA A 523 -32.00 -50.96 18.44
N SER A 524 -33.02 -51.80 18.28
CA SER A 524 -32.83 -53.25 18.25
C SER A 524 -32.35 -53.80 16.92
N SER A 525 -32.70 -53.17 15.79
CA SER A 525 -32.13 -53.52 14.48
C SER A 525 -30.67 -53.11 14.36
N LEU A 526 -30.27 -52.02 15.04
CA LEU A 526 -28.89 -51.55 15.10
C LEU A 526 -28.05 -52.30 16.16
N GLY A 527 -28.61 -53.26 16.89
CA GLY A 527 -27.90 -54.01 17.93
C GLY A 527 -27.61 -53.19 19.21
N VAL A 528 -28.10 -51.96 19.32
CA VAL A 528 -27.97 -51.11 20.50
C VAL A 528 -28.70 -51.73 21.69
N VAL A 529 -29.88 -52.33 21.45
CA VAL A 529 -30.67 -53.05 22.46
C VAL A 529 -30.95 -54.50 22.09
N LEU A 530 -30.64 -55.40 23.03
CA LEU A 530 -30.81 -56.85 22.86
C LEU A 530 -32.11 -57.40 23.48
N GLY A 531 -32.67 -56.70 24.47
CA GLY A 531 -33.83 -57.16 25.25
C GLY A 531 -33.45 -58.13 26.37
N TYR A 532 -34.47 -58.72 27.00
CA TYR A 532 -34.37 -59.71 28.07
C TYR A 532 -34.86 -61.09 27.58
N PRO A 533 -34.49 -62.18 28.28
CA PRO A 533 -35.02 -63.52 28.00
C PRO A 533 -36.54 -63.54 27.84
N GLY A 534 -37.03 -64.31 26.86
CA GLY A 534 -38.46 -64.38 26.53
C GLY A 534 -38.97 -63.27 25.60
N ASN A 535 -38.07 -62.53 24.93
CA ASN A 535 -38.38 -61.42 24.02
C ASN A 535 -39.12 -60.26 24.72
N TYR A 536 -38.68 -59.88 25.91
CA TYR A 536 -39.19 -58.72 26.64
C TYR A 536 -38.22 -57.53 26.54
N PHE A 537 -38.73 -56.31 26.52
CA PHE A 537 -37.93 -55.08 26.50
C PHE A 537 -38.01 -54.27 27.81
N LYS A 538 -39.14 -54.35 28.51
CA LYS A 538 -39.50 -53.58 29.72
C LYS A 538 -39.46 -52.06 29.49
N PRO A 539 -40.29 -51.51 28.57
CA PRO A 539 -40.19 -50.12 28.13
C PRO A 539 -40.30 -49.08 29.27
N ASN A 540 -41.17 -49.33 30.25
CA ASN A 540 -41.38 -48.43 31.40
C ASN A 540 -40.43 -48.69 32.58
N GLY A 541 -39.60 -49.74 32.49
CA GLY A 541 -38.61 -50.03 33.53
C GLY A 541 -37.51 -48.98 33.55
N LYS A 542 -37.09 -48.56 34.75
CA LYS A 542 -35.92 -47.69 34.92
C LYS A 542 -34.66 -48.47 34.56
N ILE A 543 -33.72 -47.79 33.90
CA ILE A 543 -32.48 -48.41 33.42
C ILE A 543 -31.35 -48.23 34.43
N SER A 544 -30.53 -49.25 34.64
CA SER A 544 -29.32 -49.13 35.46
C SER A 544 -28.20 -48.38 34.72
N ARG A 545 -27.25 -47.80 35.45
CA ARG A 545 -26.11 -47.08 34.88
C ARG A 545 -25.28 -47.98 33.97
N ALA A 546 -25.05 -49.25 34.35
CA ALA A 546 -24.36 -50.23 33.52
C ALA A 546 -25.10 -50.52 32.20
N GLU A 547 -26.42 -50.73 32.24
CA GLU A 547 -27.23 -50.97 31.04
C GLU A 547 -27.26 -49.75 30.11
N GLY A 548 -27.45 -48.55 30.68
CA GLY A 548 -27.48 -47.32 29.89
C GLY A 548 -26.13 -47.02 29.25
N LEU A 549 -25.03 -47.22 29.97
CA LEU A 549 -23.68 -47.06 29.44
C LEU A 549 -23.42 -48.02 28.28
N ALA A 550 -23.74 -49.31 28.45
CA ALA A 550 -23.56 -50.29 27.38
C ALA A 550 -24.37 -49.93 26.12
N MET A 551 -25.58 -49.37 26.27
CA MET A 551 -26.36 -48.87 25.13
C MET A 551 -25.67 -47.68 24.44
N ILE A 552 -25.12 -46.72 25.19
CA ILE A 552 -24.37 -45.59 24.62
C ILE A 552 -23.13 -46.08 23.88
N CYS A 553 -22.34 -46.97 24.49
CA CYS A 553 -21.12 -47.48 23.87
C CYS A 553 -21.40 -48.25 22.57
N ARG A 554 -22.46 -49.06 22.54
CA ARG A 554 -22.88 -49.76 21.30
C ARG A 554 -23.28 -48.79 20.20
N LEU A 555 -24.05 -47.75 20.54
CA LEU A 555 -24.45 -46.73 19.56
C LEU A 555 -23.21 -45.98 19.03
N ALA A 556 -22.32 -45.58 19.93
CA ALA A 556 -21.14 -44.80 19.62
C ALA A 556 -19.99 -45.65 19.04
N HIS A 557 -20.20 -46.95 18.83
CA HIS A 557 -19.17 -47.90 18.41
C HIS A 557 -17.89 -47.86 19.26
N ILE A 558 -18.02 -47.57 20.56
CA ILE A 558 -16.92 -47.61 21.52
C ILE A 558 -16.66 -49.08 21.87
N PRO A 559 -15.47 -49.65 21.56
CA PRO A 559 -15.21 -51.06 21.83
C PRO A 559 -15.12 -51.35 23.33
N GLU A 560 -15.37 -52.60 23.70
CA GLU A 560 -14.99 -53.10 25.02
C GLU A 560 -13.46 -53.13 25.14
N GLU A 561 -12.95 -52.76 26.31
CA GLU A 561 -11.52 -52.77 26.62
C GLU A 561 -11.26 -53.67 27.84
N PRO A 562 -10.07 -54.26 27.99
CA PRO A 562 -9.74 -55.01 29.21
C PRO A 562 -9.88 -54.12 30.46
N PHE A 563 -10.76 -54.51 31.38
CA PHE A 563 -10.96 -53.80 32.64
C PHE A 563 -9.77 -54.03 33.57
N THR A 564 -9.19 -52.95 34.09
CA THR A 564 -8.05 -53.03 35.00
C THR A 564 -8.48 -52.67 36.41
N VAL A 565 -8.49 -51.38 36.77
CA VAL A 565 -9.08 -50.86 38.02
C VAL A 565 -9.53 -49.40 37.79
N GLU A 566 -10.45 -49.18 36.85
CA GLU A 566 -10.97 -47.83 36.56
C GLU A 566 -11.88 -47.32 37.69
N PHE A 567 -12.61 -48.23 38.37
CA PHE A 567 -13.55 -47.92 39.45
C PHE A 567 -13.45 -48.94 40.61
N PRO A 568 -13.46 -48.51 41.89
CA PRO A 568 -13.22 -49.42 43.01
C PRO A 568 -14.33 -50.46 43.27
N ASP A 569 -15.54 -50.26 42.73
CA ASP A 569 -16.71 -51.14 42.91
C ASP A 569 -17.05 -51.95 41.65
N MET A 570 -16.12 -52.02 40.70
CA MET A 570 -16.23 -52.80 39.48
C MET A 570 -15.13 -53.87 39.45
N TYR A 571 -15.44 -55.03 38.87
CA TYR A 571 -14.57 -56.21 38.83
C TYR A 571 -14.51 -56.78 37.40
N PRO A 572 -13.38 -57.38 36.95
CA PRO A 572 -13.24 -57.87 35.58
C PRO A 572 -14.30 -58.88 35.11
N ASP A 573 -14.94 -59.62 36.02
CA ASP A 573 -15.97 -60.63 35.76
C ASP A 573 -17.38 -60.05 35.58
N HIS A 574 -17.60 -58.79 35.95
CA HIS A 574 -18.89 -58.13 35.74
C HIS A 574 -19.13 -57.89 34.25
N TRP A 575 -20.30 -58.27 33.73
CA TRP A 575 -20.63 -58.22 32.29
C TRP A 575 -20.46 -56.84 31.62
N ALA A 576 -20.53 -55.76 32.39
CA ALA A 576 -20.37 -54.39 31.89
C ALA A 576 -18.92 -53.88 31.95
N SER A 577 -17.98 -54.61 32.54
CA SER A 577 -16.63 -54.11 32.82
C SER A 577 -15.87 -53.70 31.58
N GLY A 578 -16.00 -54.47 30.48
CA GLY A 578 -15.41 -54.10 29.20
C GLY A 578 -15.93 -52.77 28.65
N TRP A 579 -17.26 -52.55 28.74
CA TRP A 579 -17.90 -51.30 28.34
C TRP A 579 -17.53 -50.12 29.25
N VAL A 580 -17.36 -50.37 30.55
CA VAL A 580 -16.92 -49.36 31.53
C VAL A 580 -15.51 -48.89 31.21
N ALA A 581 -14.57 -49.81 30.97
CA ALA A 581 -13.20 -49.49 30.60
C ALA A 581 -13.14 -48.70 29.27
N GLY A 582 -13.88 -49.16 28.24
CA GLY A 582 -13.96 -48.47 26.96
C GLY A 582 -14.52 -47.05 27.07
N ALA A 583 -15.60 -46.86 27.83
CA ALA A 583 -16.19 -45.54 28.07
C ALA A 583 -15.29 -44.62 28.89
N TYR A 584 -14.59 -45.16 29.89
CA TYR A 584 -13.65 -44.41 30.71
C TYR A 584 -12.48 -43.87 29.87
N LYS A 585 -11.90 -44.72 29.01
CA LYS A 585 -10.83 -44.34 28.07
C LYS A 585 -11.25 -43.25 27.08
N ASN A 586 -12.53 -43.24 26.69
CA ASN A 586 -13.11 -42.22 25.79
C ASN A 586 -13.69 -41.00 26.54
N GLY A 587 -13.47 -40.88 27.85
CA GLY A 587 -13.86 -39.69 28.65
C GLY A 587 -15.35 -39.56 28.98
N LEU A 588 -16.20 -40.52 28.58
CA LEU A 588 -17.64 -40.50 28.87
C LEU A 588 -17.93 -40.53 30.38
N LEU A 589 -17.01 -41.10 31.17
CA LEU A 589 -17.15 -41.27 32.62
C LEU A 589 -16.28 -40.31 33.44
N ASP A 590 -15.75 -39.24 32.85
CA ASP A 590 -14.87 -38.29 33.58
C ASP A 590 -15.54 -37.70 34.83
N TYR A 591 -16.86 -37.48 34.79
CA TYR A 591 -17.64 -36.97 35.91
C TYR A 591 -17.67 -37.93 37.13
N LEU A 592 -17.24 -39.18 36.95
CA LEU A 592 -17.12 -40.20 38.00
C LEU A 592 -15.67 -40.50 38.38
N LYS A 593 -14.66 -39.84 37.78
CA LYS A 593 -13.25 -40.09 38.14
C LYS A 593 -13.02 -39.93 39.65
N GLY A 594 -12.44 -40.95 40.27
CA GLY A 594 -12.21 -41.01 41.72
C GLY A 594 -13.45 -41.29 42.58
N ARG A 595 -14.58 -41.69 41.96
CA ARG A 595 -15.84 -42.10 42.63
C ARG A 595 -16.16 -43.56 42.33
N PHE A 596 -17.24 -44.08 42.90
CA PHE A 596 -17.78 -45.40 42.55
C PHE A 596 -18.61 -45.34 41.25
N PHE A 597 -18.55 -46.40 40.44
CA PHE A 597 -19.36 -46.53 39.23
C PHE A 597 -20.79 -46.99 39.51
N GLU A 598 -21.07 -47.66 40.62
CA GLU A 598 -22.39 -48.16 41.07
C GLU A 598 -23.23 -48.78 39.93
N PRO A 599 -22.84 -49.95 39.38
CA PRO A 599 -23.42 -50.48 38.15
C PRO A 599 -24.93 -50.70 38.19
N LYS A 600 -25.49 -50.97 39.38
CA LYS A 600 -26.93 -51.20 39.61
C LYS A 600 -27.72 -49.92 39.87
N ARG A 601 -27.07 -48.77 40.11
CA ARG A 601 -27.78 -47.51 40.40
C ARG A 601 -28.57 -47.09 39.16
N LEU A 602 -29.81 -46.63 39.37
CA LEU A 602 -30.66 -46.17 38.28
C LEU A 602 -30.08 -44.91 37.65
N LEU A 603 -29.98 -44.89 36.33
CA LEU A 603 -29.41 -43.78 35.58
C LEU A 603 -30.34 -42.56 35.62
N ASN A 604 -29.78 -41.37 35.88
CA ASN A 604 -30.53 -40.12 35.84
C ASN A 604 -30.32 -39.36 34.51
N ARG A 605 -31.13 -38.33 34.27
CA ARG A 605 -31.11 -37.52 33.04
C ARG A 605 -29.81 -36.77 32.84
N ALA A 606 -29.23 -36.22 33.91
CA ALA A 606 -27.96 -35.49 33.84
C ALA A 606 -26.82 -36.41 33.38
N GLU A 607 -26.69 -37.60 33.96
CA GLU A 607 -25.67 -38.60 33.58
C GLU A 607 -25.83 -39.07 32.14
N THR A 608 -27.07 -39.32 31.70
CA THR A 608 -27.33 -39.67 30.30
C THR A 608 -26.92 -38.55 29.35
N VAL A 609 -27.23 -37.29 29.68
CA VAL A 609 -26.82 -36.13 28.88
C VAL A 609 -25.31 -36.01 28.82
N GLU A 610 -24.60 -36.12 29.95
CA GLU A 610 -23.14 -36.01 29.98
C GLU A 610 -22.49 -37.04 29.06
N MET A 611 -22.89 -38.31 29.19
CA MET A 611 -22.31 -39.39 28.39
C MET A 611 -22.67 -39.24 26.91
N LEU A 612 -23.92 -38.89 26.59
CA LEU A 612 -24.35 -38.67 25.21
C LEU A 612 -23.66 -37.48 24.57
N TYR A 613 -23.56 -36.35 25.28
CA TYR A 613 -22.93 -35.13 24.81
C TYR A 613 -21.52 -35.40 24.30
N LYS A 614 -20.76 -36.26 24.97
CA LYS A 614 -19.38 -36.62 24.61
C LYS A 614 -19.25 -37.59 23.44
N THR A 615 -20.33 -38.16 22.93
CA THR A 615 -20.27 -39.05 21.76
C THR A 615 -20.01 -38.27 20.47
N GLN A 616 -19.26 -38.86 19.54
CA GLN A 616 -18.96 -38.23 18.25
C GLN A 616 -20.23 -37.89 17.46
N TYR A 617 -21.23 -38.78 17.43
CA TYR A 617 -22.51 -38.53 16.78
C TYR A 617 -23.20 -37.26 17.28
N THR A 618 -23.19 -37.04 18.60
CA THR A 618 -23.80 -35.84 19.18
C THR A 618 -22.98 -34.61 18.87
N GLN A 619 -21.65 -34.69 18.95
CA GLN A 619 -20.76 -33.59 18.57
C GLN A 619 -20.91 -33.23 17.08
N ASP A 620 -21.12 -34.20 16.20
CA ASP A 620 -21.35 -33.98 14.77
C ASP A 620 -22.66 -33.24 14.51
N ILE A 621 -23.75 -33.61 15.19
CA ILE A 621 -25.05 -32.90 15.10
C ILE A 621 -24.89 -31.47 15.60
N LEU A 622 -24.30 -31.29 16.78
CA LEU A 622 -24.06 -29.97 17.35
C LEU A 622 -23.17 -29.14 16.42
N GLY A 623 -22.14 -29.74 15.83
CA GLY A 623 -21.19 -29.11 14.92
C GLY A 623 -21.79 -28.71 13.58
N LYS A 624 -22.69 -29.52 13.00
CA LYS A 624 -23.36 -29.24 11.72
C LYS A 624 -24.45 -28.19 11.83
N ASP A 625 -25.18 -28.18 12.94
CA ASP A 625 -26.37 -27.36 13.10
C ASP A 625 -26.12 -26.18 14.04
N LEU A 626 -25.92 -26.41 15.33
CA LEU A 626 -25.92 -25.39 16.38
C LEU A 626 -24.63 -24.57 16.46
N LEU A 627 -23.49 -25.24 16.29
CA LEU A 627 -22.14 -24.67 16.38
C LEU A 627 -21.53 -24.42 15.00
N ASN A 628 -22.29 -24.67 13.93
CA ASN A 628 -21.94 -24.19 12.60
C ASN A 628 -22.25 -22.70 12.50
N TRP A 629 -21.21 -21.90 12.32
CA TRP A 629 -21.32 -20.44 12.28
C TRP A 629 -21.51 -19.89 10.87
N ASP A 630 -21.42 -20.73 9.85
CA ASP A 630 -21.50 -20.36 8.44
C ASP A 630 -22.93 -20.47 7.89
N SER A 631 -23.86 -21.03 8.68
CA SER A 631 -25.29 -21.13 8.35
C SER A 631 -26.04 -19.80 8.51
N TYR A 632 -25.40 -18.66 8.25
CA TYR A 632 -25.87 -17.31 8.54
C TYR A 632 -25.79 -16.35 7.35
#